data_AF-A0A942FLX9-F1
#
_entry.id   AF-A0A942FLX9-F1
#
_cell.length_a   1.000
_cell.length_b   1.000
_cell.length_c   1.000
_cell.angle_alpha   90.00
_cell.angle_beta   90.00
_cell.angle_gamma   90.00
#
_symmetry.space_group_name_H-M   'P 1'
#
loop_
_entity.id
_entity.type
_entity.pdbx_description
1 polymer ?
#
loop_
_entity_poly.entity_id
_entity_poly.type
_entity_poly.pdbx_seq_one_letter_code
_entity_poly.pdbx_strand_id
1 'polypeptide(L)'
;MLDEWHPGSFTKNFSWGPETRGFAELHRVIRIGFEGQLRDVTRSEFRKRIISIDRPDYIPLNFFLFNQIRNGIDFVCVDELVFQAINFKHSAHFDRLALVAFHLSRVGHWKRAAPYQSRPALWAFHYLADRVGSQLAWNTRSISANDIETFVSNDSRYRAKTSRKLATNLSYLYKLGRVRDFESTKPEQWWLNGLFLALDRYLLSVGMADQVSDGNSLLGLLSKSGYPSISGARSLQKDLAATNFCALYSACGGVNRLNEDATRERQAVQLPQLNHFANDPNPVGAFHPEDATARKAIPRACAMLATYIAGFVTFEVDELDSFDVTSFVKSRVANAIQELKDRGISPDMSAEDILAMTRGE
;
A
#
# COMPACT_ATOMS: atom_id res chain seq x y z
N MET A 1 -13.28 -10.26 24.35
CA MET A 1 -13.20 -11.64 23.79
C MET A 1 -11.86 -11.75 23.11
N LEU A 2 -11.10 -12.84 23.34
CA LEU A 2 -9.87 -13.10 22.59
C LEU A 2 -10.24 -13.41 21.13
N ASP A 3 -9.53 -12.83 20.17
CA ASP A 3 -9.75 -13.10 18.75
C ASP A 3 -9.40 -14.56 18.44
N GLU A 4 -10.35 -15.34 17.91
CA GLU A 4 -10.11 -16.72 17.48
C GLU A 4 -9.58 -16.77 16.05
N TRP A 5 -8.64 -17.68 15.79
CA TRP A 5 -8.03 -17.87 14.48
C TRP A 5 -8.50 -19.16 13.83
N HIS A 6 -9.43 -19.01 12.88
CA HIS A 6 -9.95 -20.10 12.06
C HIS A 6 -9.35 -20.02 10.65
N PRO A 7 -8.21 -20.69 10.39
CA PRO A 7 -7.53 -20.59 9.09
C PRO A 7 -8.40 -21.17 7.97
N GLY A 8 -8.71 -20.34 6.97
CA GLY A 8 -9.37 -20.77 5.74
C GLY A 8 -8.41 -21.36 4.70
N SER A 9 -8.95 -21.87 3.60
CA SER A 9 -8.15 -22.33 2.45
C SER A 9 -7.85 -21.17 1.50
N PHE A 10 -6.62 -20.64 1.53
CA PHE A 10 -6.17 -19.49 0.71
C PHE A 10 -5.20 -19.86 -0.44
N THR A 11 -4.89 -21.15 -0.64
CA THR A 11 -3.95 -21.58 -1.70
C THR A 11 -4.45 -22.70 -2.61
N LYS A 12 -5.21 -23.68 -2.09
CA LYS A 12 -5.42 -24.98 -2.75
C LYS A 12 -6.00 -24.89 -4.17
N ASN A 13 -6.79 -23.86 -4.47
CA ASN A 13 -7.51 -23.78 -5.75
C ASN A 13 -7.17 -22.53 -6.57
N PHE A 14 -6.45 -21.54 -6.01
CA PHE A 14 -6.08 -20.34 -6.77
C PHE A 14 -4.92 -20.59 -7.74
N SER A 15 -4.13 -21.64 -7.52
CA SER A 15 -3.01 -22.04 -8.38
C SER A 15 -2.08 -20.86 -8.66
N TRP A 16 -1.40 -20.38 -7.62
CA TRP A 16 -0.49 -19.21 -7.66
C TRP A 16 0.62 -19.28 -8.72
N GLY A 17 0.83 -20.44 -9.35
CA GLY A 17 1.85 -20.63 -10.38
C GLY A 17 3.25 -20.74 -9.78
N PRO A 18 4.30 -20.77 -10.62
CA PRO A 18 5.68 -20.79 -10.17
C PRO A 18 6.10 -19.46 -9.54
N GLU A 19 7.14 -19.49 -8.71
CA GLU A 19 7.67 -18.32 -8.00
C GLU A 19 8.02 -17.14 -8.90
N THR A 20 8.45 -17.42 -10.13
CA THR A 20 8.79 -16.39 -11.13
C THR A 20 7.60 -15.55 -11.57
N ARG A 21 6.36 -16.00 -11.31
CA ARG A 21 5.14 -15.26 -11.62
C ARG A 21 4.56 -14.47 -10.44
N GLY A 22 5.10 -14.63 -9.22
CA GLY A 22 4.61 -13.94 -8.03
C GLY A 22 3.08 -14.05 -7.89
N PHE A 23 2.42 -12.91 -7.72
CA PHE A 23 0.96 -12.77 -7.67
C PHE A 23 0.33 -12.23 -8.95
N ALA A 24 0.92 -12.53 -10.12
CA ALA A 24 0.37 -12.12 -11.42
C ALA A 24 -1.09 -12.56 -11.64
N GLU A 25 -1.48 -13.72 -11.13
CA GLU A 25 -2.87 -14.19 -11.25
C GLU A 25 -3.84 -13.34 -10.40
N LEU A 26 -3.43 -12.95 -9.19
CA LEU A 26 -4.22 -12.02 -8.36
C LEU A 26 -4.34 -10.66 -9.06
N HIS A 27 -3.23 -10.14 -9.60
CA HIS A 27 -3.22 -8.90 -10.39
C HIS A 27 -4.22 -8.97 -11.54
N ARG A 28 -4.22 -10.06 -12.31
CA ARG A 28 -5.16 -10.30 -13.40
C ARG A 28 -6.61 -10.37 -12.92
N VAL A 29 -6.88 -11.10 -11.84
CA VAL A 29 -8.25 -11.24 -11.30
C VAL A 29 -8.80 -9.89 -10.85
N ILE A 30 -7.99 -9.05 -10.18
CA ILE A 30 -8.41 -7.71 -9.75
C ILE A 30 -8.76 -6.87 -10.98
N ARG A 31 -7.90 -6.84 -12.00
CA ARG A 31 -8.16 -6.08 -13.23
C ARG A 31 -9.45 -6.47 -13.92
N ILE A 32 -9.73 -7.78 -14.01
CA ILE A 32 -10.96 -8.30 -14.64
C ILE A 32 -12.19 -8.00 -13.77
N GLY A 33 -12.12 -8.25 -12.47
CA GLY A 33 -13.24 -8.03 -11.55
C GLY A 33 -13.67 -6.57 -11.46
N PHE A 34 -12.71 -5.64 -11.51
CA PHE A 34 -12.98 -4.19 -11.56
C PHE A 34 -13.13 -3.64 -12.99
N GLU A 35 -12.95 -4.47 -14.03
CA GLU A 35 -13.05 -4.05 -15.44
C GLU A 35 -12.13 -2.85 -15.77
N GLY A 36 -10.97 -2.78 -15.13
CA GLY A 36 -10.04 -1.66 -15.29
C GLY A 36 -10.53 -0.32 -14.76
N GLN A 37 -11.59 -0.27 -13.94
CA GLN A 37 -12.14 0.98 -13.38
C GLN A 37 -11.85 1.12 -11.89
N LEU A 38 -11.48 2.34 -11.47
CA LEU A 38 -11.34 2.71 -10.05
C LEU A 38 -12.70 3.05 -9.44
N ARG A 39 -13.62 2.07 -9.43
CA ARG A 39 -14.96 2.22 -8.85
C ARG A 39 -15.33 0.98 -8.05
N ASP A 40 -16.02 1.19 -6.92
CA ASP A 40 -16.53 0.08 -6.12
C ASP A 40 -17.51 -0.76 -6.96
N VAL A 41 -17.41 -2.08 -6.85
CA VAL A 41 -18.27 -3.01 -7.56
C VAL A 41 -18.99 -3.92 -6.58
N THR A 42 -20.20 -4.35 -6.90
CA THR A 42 -20.86 -5.35 -6.05
C THR A 42 -20.09 -6.67 -6.12
N ARG A 43 -20.07 -7.44 -5.03
CA ARG A 43 -19.43 -8.76 -4.99
C ARG A 43 -20.02 -9.71 -6.04
N SER A 44 -21.32 -9.60 -6.33
CA SER A 44 -21.99 -10.37 -7.37
C SER A 44 -21.45 -10.03 -8.76
N GLU A 45 -21.30 -8.74 -9.06
CA GLU A 45 -20.78 -8.27 -10.34
C GLU A 45 -19.30 -8.65 -10.52
N PHE A 46 -18.48 -8.48 -9.47
CA PHE A 46 -17.09 -8.94 -9.47
C PHE A 46 -17.00 -10.42 -9.82
N ARG A 47 -17.80 -11.27 -9.16
CA ARG A 47 -17.89 -12.72 -9.42
C ARG A 47 -18.28 -13.02 -10.85
N LYS A 48 -19.33 -12.38 -11.36
CA LYS A 48 -19.81 -12.56 -12.72
C LYS A 48 -18.70 -12.33 -13.75
N ARG A 49 -17.88 -11.29 -13.56
CA ARG A 49 -16.78 -10.94 -14.47
C ARG A 49 -15.67 -11.99 -14.46
N ILE A 50 -15.30 -12.48 -13.28
CA ILE A 50 -14.17 -13.42 -13.13
C ILE A 50 -14.54 -14.87 -13.43
N ILE A 51 -15.83 -15.23 -13.51
CA ILE A 51 -16.27 -16.55 -14.01
C ILE A 51 -15.69 -16.83 -15.40
N SER A 52 -15.51 -15.78 -16.24
CA SER A 52 -14.96 -15.89 -17.58
C SER A 52 -13.54 -16.47 -17.66
N ILE A 53 -12.77 -16.45 -16.56
CA ILE A 53 -11.40 -16.95 -16.52
C ILE A 53 -11.25 -18.29 -15.77
N ASP A 54 -12.37 -18.91 -15.35
CA ASP A 54 -12.40 -20.19 -14.63
C ASP A 54 -11.43 -20.22 -13.44
N ARG A 55 -11.54 -19.20 -12.58
CA ARG A 55 -10.72 -19.06 -11.38
C ARG A 55 -11.58 -18.94 -10.12
N PRO A 56 -11.10 -19.45 -8.97
CA PRO A 56 -11.81 -19.28 -7.72
C PRO A 56 -11.81 -17.82 -7.27
N ASP A 57 -13.00 -17.29 -7.09
CA ASP A 57 -13.30 -15.92 -6.68
C ASP A 57 -13.02 -15.64 -5.20
N TYR A 58 -13.26 -16.64 -4.35
CA TYR A 58 -13.28 -16.46 -2.91
C TYR A 58 -11.90 -16.16 -2.31
N ILE A 59 -10.80 -16.52 -2.99
CA ILE A 59 -9.45 -16.24 -2.47
C ILE A 59 -9.13 -14.74 -2.57
N PRO A 60 -9.17 -14.10 -3.75
CA PRO A 60 -9.05 -12.66 -3.88
C PRO A 60 -10.04 -11.92 -2.98
N LEU A 61 -11.32 -12.30 -3.03
CA LEU A 61 -12.38 -11.61 -2.29
C LEU A 61 -12.21 -11.70 -0.77
N ASN A 62 -11.81 -12.84 -0.22
CA ASN A 62 -11.76 -12.99 1.24
C ASN A 62 -10.42 -12.59 1.84
N PHE A 63 -9.32 -12.79 1.11
CA PHE A 63 -7.98 -12.66 1.68
C PHE A 63 -7.24 -11.42 1.21
N PHE A 64 -7.58 -10.83 0.07
CA PHE A 64 -6.81 -9.72 -0.50
C PHE A 64 -7.63 -8.46 -0.67
N LEU A 65 -8.90 -8.55 -1.05
CA LEU A 65 -9.75 -7.39 -1.33
C LEU A 65 -10.54 -6.97 -0.10
N PHE A 66 -10.85 -5.68 -0.02
CA PHE A 66 -11.68 -5.13 1.05
C PHE A 66 -13.16 -5.20 0.66
N ASN A 67 -14.01 -5.71 1.57
CA ASN A 67 -15.44 -5.81 1.33
C ASN A 67 -16.21 -5.00 2.37
N GLN A 68 -17.31 -4.37 1.96
CA GLN A 68 -18.16 -3.57 2.82
C GLN A 68 -19.63 -3.72 2.44
N ILE A 69 -20.50 -3.83 3.45
CA ILE A 69 -21.94 -3.76 3.22
C ILE A 69 -22.41 -2.31 3.31
N ARG A 70 -23.05 -1.82 2.25
CA ARG A 70 -23.70 -0.51 2.21
C ARG A 70 -25.16 -0.70 1.84
N ASN A 71 -26.08 -0.23 2.69
CA ASN A 71 -27.53 -0.37 2.49
C ASN A 71 -27.99 -1.81 2.15
N GLY A 72 -27.36 -2.81 2.79
CA GLY A 72 -27.66 -4.23 2.57
C GLY A 72 -27.02 -4.86 1.33
N ILE A 73 -26.24 -4.10 0.55
CA ILE A 73 -25.52 -4.57 -0.64
C ILE A 73 -24.05 -4.79 -0.30
N ASP A 74 -23.49 -5.94 -0.68
CA ASP A 74 -22.09 -6.32 -0.47
C ASP A 74 -21.22 -5.79 -1.62
N PHE A 75 -20.36 -4.82 -1.31
CA PHE A 75 -19.41 -4.20 -2.23
C PHE A 75 -17.99 -4.68 -1.98
N VAL A 76 -17.24 -4.80 -3.08
CA VAL A 76 -15.79 -4.87 -3.09
C VAL A 76 -15.30 -3.44 -3.32
N CYS A 77 -14.63 -2.87 -2.31
CA CYS A 77 -14.20 -1.49 -2.36
C CYS A 77 -12.85 -1.34 -3.07
N VAL A 78 -12.68 -0.21 -3.74
CA VAL A 78 -11.40 0.22 -4.30
C VAL A 78 -10.53 0.73 -3.16
N ASP A 79 -9.30 0.23 -3.13
CA ASP A 79 -8.22 0.68 -2.24
C ASP A 79 -6.91 0.78 -3.05
N GLU A 80 -5.80 1.12 -2.38
CA GLU A 80 -4.50 1.22 -3.04
C GLU A 80 -4.08 -0.07 -3.78
N LEU A 81 -4.48 -1.27 -3.34
CA LEU A 81 -4.14 -2.51 -4.06
C LEU A 81 -4.83 -2.55 -5.43
N VAL A 82 -6.10 -2.14 -5.48
CA VAL A 82 -6.88 -2.04 -6.72
C VAL A 82 -6.30 -0.96 -7.63
N PHE A 83 -5.94 0.20 -7.07
CA PHE A 83 -5.27 1.27 -7.81
C PHE A 83 -4.00 0.79 -8.50
N GLN A 84 -3.15 0.07 -7.78
CA GLN A 84 -1.90 -0.46 -8.32
C GLN A 84 -2.14 -1.54 -9.39
N ALA A 85 -3.15 -2.41 -9.19
CA ALA A 85 -3.47 -3.45 -10.18
C ALA A 85 -4.00 -2.89 -11.50
N ILE A 86 -4.84 -1.85 -11.45
CA ILE A 86 -5.49 -1.28 -12.62
C ILE A 86 -4.51 -0.47 -13.48
N ASN A 87 -3.70 0.37 -12.84
CA ASN A 87 -2.89 1.35 -13.56
C ASN A 87 -1.51 0.83 -13.96
N PHE A 88 -1.01 -0.23 -13.32
CA PHE A 88 0.35 -0.71 -13.54
C PHE A 88 0.37 -2.17 -14.01
N LYS A 89 1.45 -2.52 -14.71
CA LYS A 89 1.77 -3.92 -14.98
C LYS A 89 2.12 -4.63 -13.68
N HIS A 90 1.93 -5.95 -13.66
CA HIS A 90 2.37 -6.77 -12.54
C HIS A 90 3.88 -6.59 -12.29
N SER A 91 4.27 -6.52 -11.02
CA SER A 91 5.65 -6.31 -10.60
C SER A 91 5.92 -6.88 -9.20
N ALA A 92 7.19 -6.96 -8.81
CA ALA A 92 7.58 -7.36 -7.45
C ALA A 92 7.10 -6.36 -6.38
N HIS A 93 6.86 -5.08 -6.74
CA HIS A 93 6.26 -4.12 -5.82
C HIS A 93 4.79 -4.46 -5.56
N PHE A 94 4.06 -4.87 -6.59
CA PHE A 94 2.69 -5.36 -6.43
C PHE A 94 2.65 -6.62 -5.56
N ASP A 95 3.59 -7.54 -5.74
CA ASP A 95 3.65 -8.79 -4.96
C ASP A 95 3.76 -8.52 -3.45
N ARG A 96 4.66 -7.59 -3.08
CA ARG A 96 4.88 -7.17 -1.69
C ARG A 96 3.66 -6.42 -1.14
N LEU A 97 3.05 -5.54 -1.93
CA LEU A 97 1.80 -4.85 -1.55
C LEU A 97 0.65 -5.83 -1.32
N ALA A 98 0.52 -6.86 -2.16
CA ALA A 98 -0.48 -7.90 -2.01
C ALA A 98 -0.24 -8.76 -0.77
N LEU A 99 1.01 -8.99 -0.34
CA LEU A 99 1.27 -9.55 1.00
C LEU A 99 0.73 -8.63 2.09
N VAL A 100 1.06 -7.34 2.07
CA VAL A 100 0.52 -6.38 3.05
C VAL A 100 -1.01 -6.44 3.07
N ALA A 101 -1.65 -6.48 1.90
CA ALA A 101 -3.10 -6.64 1.77
C ALA A 101 -3.62 -7.94 2.40
N PHE A 102 -2.88 -9.04 2.26
CA PHE A 102 -3.19 -10.31 2.90
C PHE A 102 -3.15 -10.21 4.43
N HIS A 103 -2.10 -9.62 4.99
CA HIS A 103 -1.98 -9.43 6.45
C HIS A 103 -3.04 -8.46 7.00
N LEU A 104 -3.40 -7.46 6.20
CA LEU A 104 -4.48 -6.51 6.50
C LEU A 104 -5.85 -6.99 6.00
N SER A 105 -6.02 -8.28 5.70
CA SER A 105 -7.30 -8.81 5.21
C SER A 105 -8.43 -8.43 6.17
N ARG A 106 -9.46 -7.82 5.59
CA ARG A 106 -10.71 -7.48 6.26
C ARG A 106 -11.84 -7.78 5.28
N VAL A 107 -12.65 -8.75 5.65
CA VAL A 107 -13.92 -9.03 4.98
C VAL A 107 -14.98 -8.36 5.83
N GLY A 108 -15.80 -7.49 5.22
CA GLY A 108 -16.88 -6.79 5.92
C GLY A 108 -17.80 -7.75 6.68
N HIS A 109 -18.66 -7.21 7.55
CA HIS A 109 -19.60 -8.02 8.31
C HIS A 109 -20.84 -8.31 7.45
N TRP A 110 -21.16 -9.59 7.20
CA TRP A 110 -22.42 -9.99 6.56
C TRP A 110 -23.36 -10.71 7.52
N LYS A 111 -24.64 -10.84 7.13
CA LYS A 111 -25.66 -11.49 7.96
C LYS A 111 -25.24 -12.95 8.25
N ARG A 112 -25.08 -13.28 9.54
CA ARG A 112 -24.56 -14.57 10.07
C ARG A 112 -23.04 -14.78 9.96
N ALA A 113 -22.26 -13.77 9.60
CA ALA A 113 -20.81 -13.84 9.73
C ALA A 113 -20.45 -14.01 11.21
N ALA A 114 -19.65 -15.02 11.53
CA ALA A 114 -19.10 -15.13 12.87
C ALA A 114 -18.02 -14.04 13.07
N PRO A 115 -17.81 -13.54 14.30
CA PRO A 115 -16.84 -12.46 14.55
C PRO A 115 -15.43 -12.74 14.00
N TYR A 116 -14.98 -14.00 14.07
CA TYR A 116 -13.67 -14.44 13.58
C TYR A 116 -13.54 -14.43 12.04
N GLN A 117 -14.65 -14.31 11.30
CA GLN A 117 -14.62 -14.28 9.83
C GLN A 117 -14.31 -12.90 9.27
N SER A 118 -14.33 -11.85 10.10
CA SER A 118 -14.01 -10.48 9.69
C SER A 118 -12.54 -10.29 9.29
N ARG A 119 -11.62 -11.12 9.82
CA ARG A 119 -10.17 -11.09 9.54
C ARG A 119 -9.62 -12.50 9.27
N PRO A 120 -9.81 -13.05 8.07
CA PRO A 120 -9.54 -14.46 7.77
C PRO A 120 -8.05 -14.83 7.76
N ALA A 121 -7.16 -13.83 7.64
CA ALA A 121 -5.71 -14.01 7.75
C ALA A 121 -5.14 -13.44 9.06
N LEU A 122 -5.93 -13.30 10.13
CA LEU A 122 -5.46 -12.72 11.40
C LEU A 122 -4.27 -13.46 12.01
N TRP A 123 -4.24 -14.78 11.87
CA TRP A 123 -3.09 -15.62 12.25
C TRP A 123 -1.80 -15.24 11.50
N ALA A 124 -1.90 -14.88 10.21
CA ALA A 124 -0.74 -14.46 9.42
C ALA A 124 -0.27 -13.06 9.81
N PHE A 125 -1.21 -12.17 10.14
CA PHE A 125 -0.89 -10.86 10.70
C PHE A 125 -0.07 -11.01 11.98
N HIS A 126 -0.54 -11.83 12.94
CA HIS A 126 0.16 -12.03 14.21
C HIS A 126 1.48 -12.78 14.06
N TYR A 127 1.60 -13.68 13.08
CA TYR A 127 2.90 -14.27 12.76
C TYR A 127 3.92 -13.18 12.36
N LEU A 128 3.54 -12.21 11.52
CA LEU A 128 4.45 -11.11 11.22
C LEU A 128 4.66 -10.17 12.42
N ALA A 129 3.59 -9.71 13.07
CA ALA A 129 3.69 -8.72 14.14
C ALA A 129 4.40 -9.27 15.39
N ASP A 130 3.95 -10.42 15.88
CA ASP A 130 4.35 -10.95 17.18
C ASP A 130 5.61 -11.81 17.07
N ARG A 131 5.74 -12.61 15.99
CA ARG A 131 6.90 -13.49 15.79
C ARG A 131 8.01 -12.82 15.00
N VAL A 132 7.76 -12.37 13.78
CA VAL A 132 8.82 -11.82 12.92
C VAL A 132 9.29 -10.44 13.40
N GLY A 133 8.37 -9.51 13.63
CA GLY A 133 8.66 -8.13 13.99
C GLY A 133 9.19 -7.98 15.42
N SER A 134 8.51 -8.61 16.39
CA SER A 134 8.86 -8.48 17.81
C SER A 134 9.97 -9.43 18.27
N GLN A 135 9.88 -10.74 17.98
CA GLN A 135 10.83 -11.72 18.50
C GLN A 135 12.07 -11.90 17.62
N LEU A 136 11.92 -11.81 16.30
CA LEU A 136 13.01 -12.05 15.35
C LEU A 136 13.62 -10.76 14.78
N ALA A 137 13.14 -9.59 15.22
CA ALA A 137 13.59 -8.28 14.76
C ALA A 137 13.68 -8.17 13.23
N TRP A 138 12.67 -8.69 12.54
CA TRP A 138 12.59 -8.75 11.08
C TRP A 138 13.66 -9.60 10.39
N ASN A 139 14.34 -10.53 11.08
CA ASN A 139 15.17 -11.55 10.41
C ASN A 139 14.29 -12.55 9.63
N THR A 140 14.01 -12.25 8.37
CA THR A 140 13.12 -13.02 7.50
C THR A 140 13.72 -14.34 7.03
N ARG A 141 15.04 -14.54 7.17
CA ARG A 141 15.71 -15.80 6.80
C ARG A 141 15.23 -16.98 7.65
N SER A 142 14.72 -16.70 8.84
CA SER A 142 14.15 -17.67 9.78
C SER A 142 12.74 -18.14 9.39
N ILE A 143 12.06 -17.41 8.49
CA ILE A 143 10.69 -17.71 8.07
C ILE A 143 10.67 -19.00 7.25
N SER A 144 10.04 -20.02 7.81
CA SER A 144 9.89 -21.35 7.18
C SER A 144 8.56 -21.99 7.58
N ALA A 145 8.14 -23.03 6.86
CA ALA A 145 6.96 -23.80 7.24
C ALA A 145 7.07 -24.38 8.67
N ASN A 146 8.27 -24.77 9.11
CA ASN A 146 8.46 -25.28 10.47
C ASN A 146 8.28 -24.17 11.52
N ASP A 147 8.88 -22.99 11.29
CA ASP A 147 8.75 -21.86 12.23
C ASP A 147 7.29 -21.37 12.34
N ILE A 148 6.59 -21.25 11.19
CA ILE A 148 5.18 -20.87 11.15
C ILE A 148 4.31 -21.91 11.88
N GLU A 149 4.56 -23.20 11.65
CA GLU A 149 3.83 -24.29 12.29
C GLU A 149 4.03 -24.28 13.81
N THR A 150 5.25 -24.10 14.29
CA THR A 150 5.56 -23.97 15.71
C THR A 150 4.83 -22.78 16.33
N PHE A 151 4.85 -21.62 15.66
CA PHE A 151 4.15 -20.44 16.15
C PHE A 151 2.64 -20.68 16.31
N VAL A 152 1.95 -21.09 15.24
CA VAL A 152 0.48 -21.21 15.27
C VAL A 152 0.01 -22.37 16.15
N SER A 153 0.78 -23.45 16.25
CA SER A 153 0.39 -24.62 17.07
C SER A 153 0.48 -24.34 18.56
N ASN A 154 1.33 -23.40 18.97
CA ASN A 154 1.53 -23.01 20.36
C ASN A 154 0.62 -21.84 20.79
N ASP A 155 -0.14 -21.23 19.88
CA ASP A 155 -1.01 -20.10 20.19
C ASP A 155 -2.43 -20.58 20.57
N SER A 156 -2.89 -20.18 21.75
CA SER A 156 -4.21 -20.55 22.27
C SER A 156 -5.38 -19.98 21.47
N ARG A 157 -5.16 -19.07 20.52
CA ARG A 157 -6.18 -18.52 19.60
C ARG A 157 -6.40 -19.41 18.37
N TYR A 158 -5.48 -20.32 18.05
CA TYR A 158 -5.57 -21.19 16.87
C TYR A 158 -6.68 -22.24 17.02
N ARG A 159 -7.55 -22.37 16.01
CA ARG A 159 -8.75 -23.24 16.01
C ARG A 159 -8.82 -24.13 14.76
N ALA A 160 -7.77 -24.88 14.47
CA ALA A 160 -7.81 -25.89 13.40
C ALA A 160 -7.12 -27.20 13.80
N LYS A 161 -7.58 -28.31 13.21
CA LYS A 161 -7.08 -29.67 13.50
C LYS A 161 -5.61 -29.88 13.10
N THR A 162 -5.14 -29.17 12.07
CA THR A 162 -3.77 -29.31 11.55
C THR A 162 -3.19 -27.95 11.23
N SER A 163 -1.93 -27.73 11.57
CA SER A 163 -1.16 -26.52 11.30
C SER A 163 -0.18 -26.68 10.13
N ARG A 164 0.31 -27.90 9.86
CA ARG A 164 1.29 -28.18 8.80
C ARG A 164 0.91 -27.62 7.43
N LYS A 165 -0.32 -27.89 6.99
CA LYS A 165 -0.81 -27.47 5.68
C LYS A 165 -0.90 -25.95 5.59
N LEU A 166 -1.40 -25.30 6.64
CA LEU A 166 -1.44 -23.85 6.76
C LEU A 166 -0.03 -23.26 6.63
N ALA A 167 0.90 -23.79 7.41
CA ALA A 167 2.26 -23.29 7.48
C ALA A 167 3.04 -23.45 6.17
N THR A 168 2.87 -24.60 5.51
CA THR A 168 3.45 -24.86 4.17
C THR A 168 2.91 -23.87 3.14
N ASN A 169 1.60 -23.64 3.14
CA ASN A 169 0.93 -22.71 2.24
C ASN A 169 1.35 -21.25 2.50
N LEU A 170 1.45 -20.84 3.76
CA LEU A 170 1.89 -19.49 4.11
C LEU A 170 3.36 -19.27 3.76
N SER A 171 4.23 -20.24 4.06
CA SER A 171 5.65 -20.19 3.68
C SER A 171 5.82 -20.05 2.17
N TYR A 172 5.00 -20.77 1.39
CA TYR A 172 4.99 -20.62 -0.06
C TYR A 172 4.51 -19.23 -0.51
N LEU A 173 3.43 -18.71 0.09
CA LEU A 173 2.91 -17.37 -0.19
C LEU A 173 3.94 -16.28 0.11
N TYR A 174 4.68 -16.40 1.22
CA TYR A 174 5.77 -15.50 1.59
C TYR A 174 6.96 -15.55 0.64
N LYS A 175 7.24 -16.74 0.08
CA LYS A 175 8.26 -16.89 -0.95
C LYS A 175 7.85 -16.18 -2.25
N LEU A 176 6.60 -16.37 -2.69
CA LEU A 176 6.02 -15.69 -3.86
C LEU A 176 6.04 -14.18 -3.70
N GLY A 177 5.55 -13.69 -2.55
CA GLY A 177 5.45 -12.27 -2.24
C GLY A 177 6.75 -11.61 -1.80
N ARG A 178 7.87 -12.35 -1.82
CA ARG A 178 9.21 -11.87 -1.45
C ARG A 178 9.27 -11.20 -0.08
N VAL A 179 8.73 -11.87 0.95
CA VAL A 179 8.75 -11.35 2.33
C VAL A 179 10.17 -10.99 2.80
N ARG A 180 11.20 -11.61 2.21
CA ARG A 180 12.60 -11.32 2.53
C ARG A 180 13.00 -9.87 2.30
N ASP A 181 12.37 -9.20 1.34
CA ASP A 181 12.65 -7.81 1.01
C ASP A 181 12.14 -6.85 2.10
N PHE A 182 11.32 -7.33 3.06
CA PHE A 182 10.81 -6.53 4.18
C PHE A 182 11.90 -6.19 5.20
N GLU A 183 13.07 -6.85 5.14
CA GLU A 183 14.27 -6.47 5.90
C GLU A 183 14.78 -5.06 5.55
N SER A 184 14.42 -4.54 4.37
CA SER A 184 14.81 -3.21 3.92
C SER A 184 14.39 -2.13 4.91
N THR A 185 15.35 -1.28 5.27
CA THR A 185 15.13 -0.08 6.08
C THR A 185 14.65 1.11 5.24
N LYS A 186 14.62 0.99 3.91
CA LYS A 186 14.22 2.08 3.01
C LYS A 186 12.70 2.11 2.82
N PRO A 187 12.08 3.30 2.68
CA PRO A 187 10.67 3.44 2.32
C PRO A 187 10.44 3.17 0.83
N GLU A 188 10.59 1.91 0.42
CA GLU A 188 10.37 1.51 -0.97
C GLU A 188 8.92 1.76 -1.44
N GLN A 189 8.70 1.81 -2.76
CA GLN A 189 7.38 2.06 -3.34
C GLN A 189 6.27 1.13 -2.80
N TRP A 190 6.56 -0.18 -2.62
CA TRP A 190 5.56 -1.12 -2.08
C TRP A 190 5.16 -0.77 -0.63
N TRP A 191 6.11 -0.23 0.14
CA TRP A 191 5.91 0.19 1.52
C TRP A 191 5.09 1.49 1.57
N LEU A 192 5.37 2.44 0.68
CA LEU A 192 4.57 3.66 0.56
C LEU A 192 3.13 3.36 0.10
N ASN A 193 2.96 2.42 -0.82
CA ASN A 193 1.64 1.91 -1.21
C ASN A 193 0.96 1.16 -0.04
N GLY A 194 1.72 0.38 0.74
CA GLY A 194 1.22 -0.33 1.92
C GLY A 194 0.67 0.62 2.99
N LEU A 195 1.30 1.78 3.16
CA LEU A 195 0.82 2.85 4.04
C LEU A 195 -0.56 3.36 3.59
N PHE A 196 -0.71 3.69 2.31
CA PHE A 196 -1.98 4.16 1.74
C PHE A 196 -3.07 3.08 1.86
N LEU A 197 -2.73 1.82 1.56
CA LEU A 197 -3.61 0.67 1.71
C LEU A 197 -4.12 0.51 3.15
N ALA A 198 -3.23 0.64 4.12
CA ALA A 198 -3.57 0.50 5.53
C ALA A 198 -4.53 1.59 6.00
N LEU A 199 -4.28 2.85 5.58
CA LEU A 199 -5.17 3.97 5.86
C LEU A 199 -6.54 3.79 5.18
N ASP A 200 -6.56 3.40 3.90
CA ASP A 200 -7.79 3.14 3.15
C ASP A 200 -8.70 2.17 3.91
N ARG A 201 -8.16 1.00 4.23
CA ARG A 201 -8.92 -0.08 4.88
C ARG A 201 -9.33 0.27 6.30
N TYR A 202 -8.48 0.99 7.02
CA TYR A 202 -8.82 1.44 8.37
C TYR A 202 -10.00 2.41 8.31
N LEU A 203 -9.90 3.48 7.52
CA LEU A 203 -10.93 4.52 7.41
C LEU A 203 -12.25 3.97 6.86
N LEU A 204 -12.19 3.13 5.82
CA LEU A 204 -13.38 2.43 5.30
C LEU A 204 -14.05 1.57 6.37
N SER A 205 -13.27 0.85 7.19
CA SER A 205 -13.81 -0.05 8.21
C SER A 205 -14.48 0.67 9.39
N VAL A 206 -14.05 1.88 9.72
CA VAL A 206 -14.63 2.69 10.80
C VAL A 206 -15.66 3.71 10.31
N GLY A 207 -15.99 3.70 9.00
CA GLY A 207 -16.99 4.60 8.42
C GLY A 207 -16.53 6.06 8.35
N MET A 208 -15.22 6.31 8.26
CA MET A 208 -14.62 7.65 8.20
C MET A 208 -13.98 7.96 6.84
N ALA A 209 -14.37 7.25 5.77
CA ALA A 209 -13.79 7.43 4.43
C ALA A 209 -13.98 8.85 3.87
N ASP A 210 -15.09 9.50 4.22
CA ASP A 210 -15.41 10.87 3.78
C ASP A 210 -14.80 11.96 4.66
N GLN A 211 -14.12 11.59 5.75
CA GLN A 211 -13.52 12.55 6.67
C GLN A 211 -12.06 12.79 6.33
N VAL A 212 -11.73 14.05 6.10
CA VAL A 212 -10.34 14.48 5.93
C VAL A 212 -9.71 14.57 7.31
N SER A 213 -8.81 13.63 7.60
CA SER A 213 -7.99 13.66 8.82
C SER A 213 -6.68 14.40 8.55
N ASP A 214 -6.18 15.17 9.52
CA ASP A 214 -4.85 15.77 9.45
C ASP A 214 -3.73 14.70 9.52
N GLY A 215 -2.51 15.07 9.13
CA GLY A 215 -1.37 14.16 9.05
C GLY A 215 -1.01 13.46 10.36
N ASN A 216 -1.10 14.16 11.51
CA ASN A 216 -0.75 13.58 12.82
C ASN A 216 -1.81 12.57 13.26
N SER A 217 -3.09 12.89 13.05
CA SER A 217 -4.19 11.96 13.27
C SER A 217 -3.99 10.69 12.43
N LEU A 218 -3.60 10.82 11.15
CA LEU A 218 -3.34 9.70 10.26
C LEU A 218 -2.17 8.81 10.71
N LEU A 219 -1.09 9.36 11.27
CA LEU A 219 0.00 8.55 11.86
C LEU A 219 -0.50 7.69 13.03
N GLY A 220 -1.38 8.25 13.87
CA GLY A 220 -2.07 7.52 14.93
C GLY A 220 -2.97 6.40 14.37
N LEU A 221 -3.72 6.67 13.31
CA LEU A 221 -4.55 5.66 12.65
C LEU A 221 -3.72 4.56 11.98
N LEU A 222 -2.60 4.91 11.35
CA LEU A 222 -1.66 3.97 10.76
C LEU A 222 -1.11 3.01 11.82
N SER A 223 -0.77 3.53 13.00
CA SER A 223 -0.36 2.69 14.15
C SER A 223 -1.48 1.74 14.58
N LYS A 224 -2.72 2.23 14.68
CA LYS A 224 -3.91 1.41 15.02
C LYS A 224 -4.26 0.37 13.96
N SER A 225 -3.90 0.60 12.69
CA SER A 225 -4.09 -0.38 11.61
C SER A 225 -3.20 -1.63 11.79
N GLY A 226 -2.12 -1.51 12.56
CA GLY A 226 -1.10 -2.54 12.72
C GLY A 226 -0.05 -2.56 11.61
N TYR A 227 -0.12 -1.63 10.65
CA TYR A 227 0.80 -1.55 9.52
C TYR A 227 2.29 -1.51 9.92
N PRO A 228 2.73 -0.68 10.88
CA PRO A 228 4.15 -0.65 11.27
C PRO A 228 4.68 -1.99 11.79
N SER A 229 3.81 -2.85 12.32
CA SER A 229 4.19 -4.16 12.86
C SER A 229 4.32 -5.24 11.79
N ILE A 230 3.85 -4.99 10.57
CA ILE A 230 3.83 -5.97 9.47
C ILE A 230 4.58 -5.50 8.21
N SER A 231 5.20 -4.33 8.22
CA SER A 231 5.80 -3.69 7.04
C SER A 231 7.32 -3.55 7.09
N GLY A 232 8.00 -4.45 7.80
CA GLY A 232 9.45 -4.47 7.88
C GLY A 232 10.03 -3.70 9.06
N ALA A 233 11.36 -3.69 9.16
CA ALA A 233 12.08 -3.00 10.24
C ALA A 233 11.81 -1.49 10.21
N ARG A 234 11.67 -0.90 11.40
CA ARG A 234 11.55 0.56 11.59
C ARG A 234 12.89 1.23 11.29
N SER A 235 12.85 2.41 10.70
CA SER A 235 14.02 3.25 10.44
C SER A 235 13.62 4.71 10.48
N LEU A 236 14.58 5.61 10.68
CA LEU A 236 14.34 7.05 10.62
C LEU A 236 13.78 7.48 9.25
N GLN A 237 14.26 6.87 8.15
CA GLN A 237 13.79 7.15 6.80
C GLN A 237 12.31 6.76 6.62
N LYS A 238 11.88 5.60 7.15
CA LYS A 238 10.47 5.21 7.13
C LYS A 238 9.60 6.10 8.01
N ASP A 239 10.11 6.54 9.16
CA ASP A 239 9.38 7.46 10.04
C ASP A 239 9.16 8.85 9.38
N LEU A 240 10.20 9.39 8.74
CA LEU A 240 10.11 10.64 7.97
C LEU A 240 9.16 10.48 6.77
N ALA A 241 9.32 9.40 6.00
CA ALA A 241 8.44 9.10 4.88
C ALA A 241 6.98 8.93 5.33
N ALA A 242 6.71 8.25 6.45
CA ALA A 242 5.34 8.12 6.98
C ALA A 242 4.70 9.49 7.23
N THR A 243 5.46 10.42 7.81
CA THR A 243 4.99 11.78 8.10
C THR A 243 4.62 12.51 6.81
N ASN A 244 5.54 12.56 5.84
CA ASN A 244 5.33 13.25 4.57
C ASN A 244 4.22 12.62 3.73
N PHE A 245 4.14 11.28 3.69
CA PHE A 245 3.13 10.58 2.90
C PHE A 245 1.75 10.54 3.57
N CYS A 246 1.63 10.65 4.89
CA CYS A 246 0.36 10.92 5.56
C CYS A 246 -0.16 12.33 5.21
N ALA A 247 0.72 13.33 5.15
CA ALA A 247 0.35 14.68 4.69
C ALA A 247 -0.13 14.65 3.23
N LEU A 248 0.58 13.94 2.34
CA LEU A 248 0.14 13.74 0.96
C LEU A 248 -1.23 13.06 0.89
N TYR A 249 -1.41 11.96 1.62
CA TYR A 249 -2.69 11.23 1.67
C TYR A 249 -3.85 12.15 2.08
N SER A 250 -3.66 12.97 3.12
CA SER A 250 -4.64 13.97 3.56
C SER A 250 -4.90 15.05 2.52
N ALA A 251 -3.84 15.62 1.92
CA ALA A 251 -3.95 16.64 0.89
C ALA A 251 -4.76 16.15 -0.31
N CYS A 252 -4.58 14.89 -0.71
CA CYS A 252 -5.32 14.24 -1.79
C CYS A 252 -6.77 13.86 -1.45
N GLY A 253 -7.24 14.08 -0.22
CA GLY A 253 -8.62 13.76 0.19
C GLY A 253 -8.80 12.34 0.76
N GLY A 254 -7.71 11.68 1.14
CA GLY A 254 -7.73 10.37 1.77
C GLY A 254 -8.24 9.26 0.85
N VAL A 255 -9.27 8.53 1.27
CA VAL A 255 -9.86 7.44 0.47
C VAL A 255 -10.41 7.96 -0.85
N ASN A 256 -11.02 9.15 -0.81
CA ASN A 256 -11.66 9.79 -1.95
C ASN A 256 -10.68 10.26 -3.03
N ARG A 257 -9.36 10.17 -2.80
CA ARG A 257 -8.35 10.43 -3.84
C ARG A 257 -8.50 9.54 -5.09
N LEU A 258 -9.11 8.36 -4.92
CA LEU A 258 -9.35 7.40 -6.01
C LEU A 258 -10.65 7.72 -6.78
N ASN A 259 -11.42 8.70 -6.32
CA ASN A 259 -12.54 9.29 -7.04
C ASN A 259 -12.10 10.62 -7.66
N GLU A 260 -12.10 10.67 -8.98
CA GLU A 260 -11.62 11.84 -9.72
C GLU A 260 -12.47 13.08 -9.46
N ASP A 261 -13.79 12.95 -9.43
CA ASP A 261 -14.71 14.07 -9.20
C ASP A 261 -14.51 14.65 -7.79
N ALA A 262 -14.44 13.79 -6.78
CA ALA A 262 -14.18 14.22 -5.40
C ALA A 262 -12.80 14.92 -5.26
N THR A 263 -11.80 14.45 -5.99
CA THR A 263 -10.46 15.06 -6.00
C THR A 263 -10.49 16.43 -6.70
N ARG A 264 -11.23 16.55 -7.80
CA ARG A 264 -11.42 17.82 -8.53
C ARG A 264 -12.16 18.86 -7.67
N GLU A 265 -13.23 18.46 -7.00
CA GLU A 265 -13.96 19.30 -6.04
C GLU A 265 -13.04 19.80 -4.93
N ARG A 266 -12.23 18.90 -4.36
CA ARG A 266 -11.24 19.26 -3.34
C ARG A 266 -10.19 20.23 -3.87
N GLN A 267 -9.67 20.01 -5.07
CA GLN A 267 -8.74 20.95 -5.71
C GLN A 267 -9.37 22.33 -5.88
N ALA A 268 -10.62 22.41 -6.36
CA ALA A 268 -11.31 23.69 -6.55
C ALA A 268 -11.48 24.46 -5.22
N VAL A 269 -11.66 23.76 -4.09
CA VAL A 269 -11.77 24.38 -2.76
C VAL A 269 -10.40 24.81 -2.22
N GLN A 270 -9.37 23.98 -2.35
CA GLN A 270 -8.05 24.22 -1.74
C GLN A 270 -7.16 25.13 -2.61
N LEU A 271 -7.37 25.13 -3.91
CA LEU A 271 -6.57 25.83 -4.92
C LEU A 271 -7.49 26.59 -5.91
N PRO A 272 -8.36 27.49 -5.44
CA PRO A 272 -9.36 28.17 -6.28
C PRO A 272 -8.76 29.00 -7.43
N GLN A 273 -7.48 29.38 -7.32
CA GLN A 273 -6.73 30.11 -8.33
C GLN A 273 -6.27 29.25 -9.52
N LEU A 274 -6.30 27.92 -9.39
CA LEU A 274 -5.83 26.99 -10.41
C LEU A 274 -7.02 26.48 -11.25
N ASN A 275 -7.31 27.17 -12.35
CA ASN A 275 -8.41 26.85 -13.27
C ASN A 275 -8.07 25.75 -14.29
N HIS A 276 -7.03 24.95 -14.08
CA HIS A 276 -6.59 23.94 -15.03
C HIS A 276 -6.56 22.55 -14.40
N PHE A 277 -7.18 21.60 -15.10
CA PHE A 277 -7.14 20.18 -14.80
C PHE A 277 -6.44 19.49 -15.97
N ALA A 278 -5.50 18.59 -15.66
CA ALA A 278 -4.92 17.74 -16.69
C ALA A 278 -6.00 16.79 -17.23
N ASN A 279 -6.18 16.77 -18.56
CA ASN A 279 -7.10 15.84 -19.23
C ASN A 279 -6.53 14.42 -19.38
N ASP A 280 -5.31 14.19 -18.90
CA ASP A 280 -4.61 12.93 -18.96
C ASP A 280 -4.99 12.06 -17.76
N PRO A 281 -5.57 10.86 -17.96
CA PRO A 281 -5.96 9.99 -16.85
C PRO A 281 -4.78 9.24 -16.23
N ASN A 282 -3.59 9.28 -16.83
CA ASN A 282 -2.46 8.49 -16.36
C ASN A 282 -1.94 8.98 -15.00
N PRO A 283 -1.67 8.08 -14.03
CA PRO A 283 -1.06 8.44 -12.77
C PRO A 283 0.26 9.20 -12.94
N VAL A 284 0.68 9.90 -11.89
CA VAL A 284 1.99 10.56 -11.81
C VAL A 284 2.82 9.99 -10.68
N GLY A 285 4.14 10.09 -10.81
CA GLY A 285 5.05 9.91 -9.70
C GLY A 285 5.02 11.12 -8.77
N ALA A 286 5.25 10.87 -7.47
CA ALA A 286 5.44 11.91 -6.48
C ALA A 286 6.52 11.51 -5.45
N PHE A 287 7.38 12.46 -5.08
CA PHE A 287 8.31 12.34 -3.95
C PHE A 287 8.37 13.65 -3.17
N HIS A 288 8.76 13.57 -1.89
CA HIS A 288 8.98 14.74 -1.06
C HIS A 288 10.41 15.27 -1.26
N PRO A 289 10.65 16.59 -1.35
CA PRO A 289 12.00 17.14 -1.57
C PRO A 289 13.05 16.71 -0.55
N GLU A 290 12.65 16.43 0.68
CA GLU A 290 13.54 15.94 1.75
C GLU A 290 14.00 14.49 1.56
N ASP A 291 13.28 13.70 0.76
CA ASP A 291 13.65 12.33 0.42
C ASP A 291 13.15 11.97 -0.98
N ALA A 292 13.97 12.30 -1.99
CA ALA A 292 13.69 11.97 -3.38
C ALA A 292 13.76 10.46 -3.70
N THR A 293 14.26 9.63 -2.77
CA THR A 293 14.30 8.18 -2.93
C THR A 293 12.97 7.52 -2.56
N ALA A 294 12.20 8.16 -1.67
CA ALA A 294 10.85 7.76 -1.30
C ALA A 294 9.84 8.27 -2.34
N ARG A 295 9.53 7.43 -3.33
CA ARG A 295 8.61 7.78 -4.42
C ARG A 295 7.48 6.78 -4.58
N LYS A 296 6.27 7.28 -4.89
CA LYS A 296 5.12 6.45 -5.26
C LYS A 296 4.33 7.08 -6.38
N ALA A 297 3.48 6.29 -7.03
CA ALA A 297 2.48 6.82 -7.93
C ALA A 297 1.24 7.30 -7.17
N ILE A 298 0.61 8.36 -7.68
CA ILE A 298 -0.67 8.90 -7.23
C ILE A 298 -1.58 9.17 -8.44
N PRO A 299 -2.92 9.21 -8.27
CA PRO A 299 -3.83 9.63 -9.34
C PRO A 299 -3.47 11.00 -9.93
N ARG A 300 -3.62 11.21 -11.24
CA ARG A 300 -3.30 12.52 -11.87
C ARG A 300 -4.02 13.68 -11.22
N ALA A 301 -5.30 13.49 -10.88
CA ALA A 301 -6.11 14.50 -10.22
C ALA A 301 -5.51 15.00 -8.89
N CYS A 302 -4.65 14.20 -8.26
CA CYS A 302 -3.94 14.58 -7.04
C CYS A 302 -2.69 15.43 -7.28
N ALA A 303 -2.22 15.59 -8.51
CA ALA A 303 -0.91 16.18 -8.79
C ALA A 303 -0.77 17.61 -8.26
N MET A 304 -1.78 18.46 -8.49
CA MET A 304 -1.76 19.85 -8.01
C MET A 304 -1.85 19.92 -6.48
N LEU A 305 -2.68 19.09 -5.86
CA LEU A 305 -2.76 18.99 -4.40
C LEU A 305 -1.43 18.52 -3.79
N ALA A 306 -0.79 17.54 -4.42
CA ALA A 306 0.52 17.05 -4.01
C ALA A 306 1.55 18.18 -4.02
N THR A 307 1.63 18.93 -5.13
CA THR A 307 2.62 20.00 -5.30
C THR A 307 2.35 21.20 -4.40
N TYR A 308 1.14 21.73 -4.42
CA TYR A 308 0.84 23.04 -3.82
C TYR A 308 0.32 22.96 -2.38
N ILE A 309 -0.21 21.82 -1.94
CA ILE A 309 -0.71 21.63 -0.57
C ILE A 309 0.24 20.77 0.26
N ALA A 310 0.76 19.68 -0.31
CA ALA A 310 1.65 18.76 0.42
C ALA A 310 3.15 19.02 0.21
N GLY A 311 3.54 19.92 -0.70
CA GLY A 311 4.95 20.25 -0.96
C GLY A 311 5.74 19.19 -1.72
N PHE A 312 5.06 18.26 -2.41
CA PHE A 312 5.70 17.22 -3.20
C PHE A 312 6.17 17.73 -4.56
N VAL A 313 7.11 17.02 -5.17
CA VAL A 313 7.44 17.17 -6.58
C VAL A 313 6.75 16.05 -7.34
N THR A 314 6.02 16.38 -8.40
CA THR A 314 5.37 15.43 -9.29
C THR A 314 6.15 15.27 -10.60
N PHE A 315 6.12 14.07 -11.16
CA PHE A 315 6.86 13.70 -12.39
C PHE A 315 6.10 12.60 -13.14
N GLU A 316 6.46 12.32 -14.39
CA GLU A 316 5.77 11.32 -15.20
C GLU A 316 6.07 9.89 -14.72
N VAL A 317 5.07 8.99 -14.79
CA VAL A 317 5.13 7.69 -14.10
C VAL A 317 6.03 6.67 -14.80
N ASP A 318 6.29 6.84 -16.09
CA ASP A 318 7.24 6.04 -16.85
C ASP A 318 8.68 6.21 -16.34
N GLU A 319 8.95 7.31 -15.65
CA GLU A 319 10.21 7.54 -14.96
C GLU A 319 10.26 6.84 -13.59
N LEU A 320 9.19 6.24 -13.04
CA LEU A 320 9.19 5.82 -11.63
C LEU A 320 10.24 4.75 -11.30
N ASP A 321 10.57 3.87 -12.24
CA ASP A 321 11.63 2.87 -12.09
C ASP A 321 13.01 3.40 -12.58
N SER A 322 13.02 4.34 -13.52
CA SER A 322 14.24 4.91 -14.16
C SER A 322 14.66 6.28 -13.62
N PHE A 323 13.94 6.83 -12.64
CA PHE A 323 14.14 8.19 -12.13
C PHE A 323 15.52 8.32 -11.50
N ASP A 324 16.36 9.14 -12.14
CA ASP A 324 17.71 9.45 -11.69
C ASP A 324 17.68 10.55 -10.62
N VAL A 325 17.62 10.10 -9.38
CA VAL A 325 17.69 10.96 -8.19
C VAL A 325 18.95 11.84 -8.22
N THR A 326 20.08 11.34 -8.70
CA THR A 326 21.33 12.12 -8.72
C THR A 326 21.21 13.31 -9.66
N SER A 327 20.73 13.07 -10.87
CA SER A 327 20.53 14.14 -11.86
C SER A 327 19.49 15.15 -11.39
N PHE A 328 18.41 14.68 -10.74
CA PHE A 328 17.39 15.57 -10.18
C PHE A 328 17.93 16.46 -9.05
N VAL A 329 18.66 15.89 -8.08
CA VAL A 329 19.22 16.70 -6.97
C VAL A 329 20.26 17.68 -7.52
N LYS A 330 21.09 17.27 -8.49
CA LYS A 330 22.04 18.16 -9.18
C LYS A 330 21.36 19.38 -9.79
N SER A 331 20.28 19.18 -10.56
CA SER A 331 19.57 20.29 -11.20
C SER A 331 18.90 21.22 -10.18
N ARG A 332 18.30 20.67 -9.10
CA ARG A 332 17.71 21.47 -8.02
C ARG A 332 18.74 22.32 -7.28
N VAL A 333 19.89 21.76 -6.92
CA VAL A 333 20.96 22.50 -6.25
C VAL A 333 21.50 23.61 -7.16
N ALA A 334 21.69 23.31 -8.45
CA ALA A 334 22.12 24.33 -9.42
C ALA A 334 21.11 25.48 -9.52
N ASN A 335 19.81 25.18 -9.60
CA ASN A 335 18.76 26.19 -9.66
C ASN A 335 18.67 27.02 -8.36
N ALA A 336 18.80 26.40 -7.20
CA ALA A 336 18.80 27.10 -5.91
C ALA A 336 20.01 28.05 -5.78
N ILE A 337 21.19 27.63 -6.22
CA ILE A 337 22.38 28.49 -6.28
C ILE A 337 22.15 29.66 -7.24
N GLN A 338 21.52 29.42 -8.38
CA GLN A 338 21.20 30.48 -9.34
C GLN A 338 20.22 31.49 -8.75
N GLU A 339 19.15 31.04 -8.09
CA GLU A 339 18.21 31.93 -7.39
C GLU A 339 18.88 32.77 -6.29
N LEU A 340 19.85 32.21 -5.56
CA LEU A 340 20.63 32.96 -4.58
C LEU A 340 21.48 34.04 -5.26
N LYS A 341 22.16 33.70 -6.36
CA LYS A 341 22.95 34.65 -7.16
C LYS A 341 22.09 35.77 -7.70
N ASP A 342 20.90 35.45 -8.22
CA ASP A 342 19.95 36.43 -8.76
C ASP A 342 19.42 37.37 -7.67
N ARG A 343 19.43 36.93 -6.40
CA ARG A 343 19.11 37.75 -5.22
C ARG A 343 20.31 38.51 -4.65
N GLY A 344 21.46 38.50 -5.35
CA GLY A 344 22.69 39.18 -4.94
C GLY A 344 23.45 38.47 -3.83
N ILE A 345 23.09 37.23 -3.48
CA ILE A 345 23.79 36.41 -2.51
C ILE A 345 24.75 35.52 -3.29
N SER A 346 26.07 35.70 -3.10
CA SER A 346 27.07 34.83 -3.72
C SER A 346 27.42 33.69 -2.75
N PRO A 347 27.00 32.45 -3.01
CA PRO A 347 27.40 31.32 -2.18
C PRO A 347 28.88 31.00 -2.42
N ASP A 348 29.65 30.79 -1.36
CA ASP A 348 31.08 30.41 -1.44
C ASP A 348 31.30 28.97 -1.95
N MET A 349 30.23 28.18 -2.07
CA MET A 349 30.29 26.76 -2.45
C MET A 349 29.55 26.49 -3.77
N SER A 350 30.10 25.58 -4.57
CA SER A 350 29.47 25.11 -5.80
C SER A 350 28.39 24.04 -5.53
N ALA A 351 27.57 23.74 -6.54
CA ALA A 351 26.57 22.67 -6.45
C ALA A 351 27.22 21.30 -6.15
N GLU A 352 28.42 21.07 -6.69
CA GLU A 352 29.17 19.83 -6.50
C GLU A 352 29.70 19.70 -5.06
N ASP A 353 30.16 20.80 -4.46
CA ASP A 353 30.63 20.82 -3.06
C ASP A 353 29.49 20.51 -2.07
N ILE A 354 28.29 21.09 -2.30
CA ILE A 354 27.09 20.83 -1.48
C ILE A 354 26.64 19.37 -1.61
N LEU A 355 26.72 18.81 -2.82
CA LEU A 355 26.37 17.41 -3.07
C LEU A 355 27.35 16.42 -2.46
N ALA A 356 28.66 16.74 -2.43
CA ALA A 356 29.66 15.92 -1.77
C ALA A 356 29.41 15.85 -0.25
N MET A 357 29.14 16.99 0.38
CA MET A 357 28.85 17.06 1.82
C MET A 357 27.57 16.34 2.24
N THR A 358 26.54 16.31 1.40
CA THR A 358 25.26 15.64 1.69
C THR A 358 25.31 14.12 1.49
N ARG A 359 26.35 13.60 0.83
CA ARG A 359 26.56 12.16 0.62
C ARG A 359 27.41 11.50 1.72
N GLY A 360 28.02 12.28 2.60
CA GLY A 360 28.85 11.76 3.70
C GLY A 360 30.18 11.16 3.24
N GLU A 361 30.81 11.75 2.23
CA GLU A 361 32.22 11.51 1.89
C GLU A 361 33.18 12.43 2.66
#